data_AF-A0A132BC79-F1
#
_entry.id   AF-A0A132BC79-F1
#
_cell.length_a   1.000
_cell.length_b   1.000
_cell.length_c   1.000
_cell.angle_alpha   90.00
_cell.angle_beta   90.00
_cell.angle_gamma   90.00
#
_symmetry.space_group_name_H-M   'P 1'
#
loop_
_entity.id
_entity.type
_entity.pdbx_description
1 polymer ?
#
loop_
_entity_poly.entity_id
_entity_poly.type
_entity_poly.pdbx_seq_one_letter_code
_entity_poly.pdbx_strand_id
1 'polypeptide(L)'
;MNGIASDPALEAVESGDAQLAPHSQQPSNTCSSINMISNADQARLEILRLSNFFGLGIQSNQIIVPQPVPTLTKPRTLLTLPGEIRNDILRILLHNQDLGKAASVDQEENDGVTRQYGLSPAVLRQKFFIACFPRRNNHLSPLTRFIRDDIWETPLRSLPAVKKVKHWTVILSTYGFEYPAEIRPFEDCCRAMCDSSIASINVCVVLKGMETTTADDTDYETPKAALSPLMMLRGLGPKILTIRHAELSEVHNVVDLFQTVLDFESVLIDLPSKDMKEIMETVQGQTHVELPFKMYEALLEYCQTFEQHPLFKKGMELDYHETRHQFKRQYRRICEASTNVVEFVNATKESTLFFDANEMTGDQVYPRSGENGARFQALLLAQDYLEAFERECPLDTRVQKFVQKRKLDQLYSELHRGDIIRRLQAAMDFCDHSKLSFILRDLIDSLDDQLIEIRQARKTLFLWDGEVENRGVDIHPRDPVCGEHINWSVTEPVLGPEQGFNPDPEEVDASNGSDPDDGDDGDNDDQSDDEDENENDEVESRSDGREEHEGNSEAESGVSDGGNPEAEQNQQDVLPNLAADNSSSSATSGL
;
A
#
# COMPACT_ATOMS: atom_id res chain seq x y z
N MET A 1 35.61 -16.29 64.73
CA MET A 1 36.79 -15.71 65.40
C MET A 1 36.98 -14.30 64.85
N ASN A 2 36.79 -13.31 65.74
CA ASN A 2 37.16 -11.88 65.77
C ASN A 2 36.90 -11.02 64.51
N GLY A 3 36.20 -9.87 64.53
CA GLY A 3 35.51 -9.02 65.54
C GLY A 3 35.10 -7.70 64.82
N ILE A 4 33.87 -7.17 64.89
CA ILE A 4 33.24 -6.28 65.91
C ILE A 4 34.03 -4.96 66.09
N ALA A 5 33.54 -3.71 66.04
CA ALA A 5 32.28 -2.97 66.34
C ALA A 5 32.22 -1.67 65.46
N SER A 6 31.13 -0.95 65.12
CA SER A 6 29.90 -0.43 65.78
C SER A 6 30.05 0.83 66.67
N ASP A 7 29.74 2.01 66.08
CA ASP A 7 28.93 3.19 66.54
C ASP A 7 29.28 3.98 67.85
N PRO A 8 28.62 5.12 68.25
CA PRO A 8 27.89 6.22 67.56
C PRO A 8 28.12 7.67 68.19
N ALA A 9 27.24 8.64 67.83
CA ALA A 9 26.72 9.83 68.59
C ALA A 9 27.40 11.21 68.39
N LEU A 10 26.74 12.21 67.77
CA LEU A 10 25.75 13.21 68.27
C LEU A 10 26.36 14.41 69.02
N GLU A 11 26.20 15.62 68.47
CA GLU A 11 25.88 16.82 69.25
C GLU A 11 25.28 17.93 68.36
N ALA A 12 24.21 18.54 68.88
CA ALA A 12 23.44 19.64 68.31
C ALA A 12 23.83 20.95 69.00
N VAL A 13 23.83 22.08 68.27
CA VAL A 13 23.77 23.43 68.87
C VAL A 13 22.84 24.32 68.05
N GLU A 14 21.97 25.00 68.80
CA GLU A 14 20.84 25.83 68.40
C GLU A 14 21.20 27.25 67.88
N SER A 15 20.22 27.81 67.15
CA SER A 15 19.70 29.19 67.20
C SER A 15 20.66 30.38 66.99
N GLY A 16 20.41 31.10 65.89
CA GLY A 16 20.81 32.49 65.71
C GLY A 16 19.80 33.23 64.83
N ASP A 17 18.91 34.00 65.46
CA ASP A 17 18.00 34.95 64.84
C ASP A 17 18.76 36.09 64.14
N ALA A 18 18.38 36.42 62.90
CA ALA A 18 18.72 37.70 62.28
C ALA A 18 17.66 38.16 61.25
N GLN A 19 16.75 38.98 61.78
CA GLN A 19 16.10 40.17 61.23
C GLN A 19 15.89 40.35 59.70
N LEU A 20 14.59 40.46 59.41
CA LEU A 20 13.89 41.00 58.23
C LEU A 20 14.43 42.33 57.68
N ALA A 21 14.54 42.40 56.35
CA ALA A 21 14.40 43.61 55.53
C ALA A 21 13.62 43.25 54.24
N PRO A 22 12.88 44.20 53.62
CA PRO A 22 11.68 43.87 52.85
C PRO A 22 11.96 43.54 51.38
N HIS A 23 11.38 42.44 50.91
CA HIS A 23 11.33 42.08 49.50
C HIS A 23 10.35 42.99 48.73
N SER A 24 10.91 43.59 47.69
CA SER A 24 10.28 44.19 46.52
C SER A 24 9.03 43.45 46.07
N GLN A 25 7.92 44.18 45.97
CA GLN A 25 6.70 43.74 45.31
C GLN A 25 6.99 43.38 43.84
N GLN A 26 6.68 42.14 43.45
CA GLN A 26 6.51 41.76 42.05
C GLN A 26 5.22 42.39 41.50
N PRO A 27 5.22 42.94 40.27
CA PRO A 27 3.99 43.36 39.62
C PRO A 27 3.20 42.13 39.17
N SER A 28 1.97 42.01 39.67
CA SER A 28 0.95 41.11 39.16
C SER A 28 0.61 41.50 37.72
N ASN A 29 1.09 40.72 36.75
CA ASN A 29 0.65 40.77 35.37
C ASN A 29 -0.80 40.25 35.29
N THR A 30 -1.75 41.13 35.56
CA THR A 30 -3.13 40.97 35.13
C THR A 30 -3.20 41.33 33.65
N CYS A 31 -3.43 40.31 32.82
CA CYS A 31 -3.74 40.46 31.40
C CYS A 31 -4.98 41.35 31.27
N SER A 32 -4.76 42.64 31.06
CA SER A 32 -5.81 43.63 30.87
C SER A 32 -6.47 43.36 29.53
N SER A 33 -7.80 43.26 29.58
CA SER A 33 -8.69 43.04 28.45
C SER A 33 -8.26 43.85 27.22
N ILE A 34 -8.20 43.19 26.06
CA ILE A 34 -8.03 43.82 24.76
C ILE A 34 -9.18 44.81 24.59
N ASN A 35 -8.92 46.10 24.84
CA ASN A 35 -9.86 47.16 24.55
C ASN A 35 -10.02 47.20 23.03
N MET A 36 -11.12 46.65 22.52
CA MET A 36 -11.46 46.77 21.11
C MET A 36 -11.55 48.26 20.75
N ILE A 37 -10.72 48.66 19.79
CA ILE A 37 -10.73 50.00 19.21
C ILE A 37 -12.10 50.19 18.54
N SER A 38 -12.96 50.99 19.18
CA SER A 38 -14.39 51.06 18.85
C SER A 38 -14.72 52.18 17.85
N ASN A 39 -13.77 53.09 17.59
CA ASN A 39 -13.98 54.19 16.66
C ASN A 39 -12.68 54.68 16.00
N ALA A 40 -12.85 55.50 14.96
CA ALA A 40 -11.78 56.05 14.14
C ALA A 40 -10.76 56.88 14.95
N ASP A 41 -11.19 57.57 16.00
CA ASP A 41 -10.32 58.42 16.81
C ASP A 41 -9.42 57.60 17.73
N GLN A 42 -9.94 56.51 18.30
CA GLN A 42 -9.15 55.52 19.04
C GLN A 42 -8.15 54.82 18.12
N ALA A 43 -8.54 54.50 16.88
CA ALA A 43 -7.64 53.91 15.89
C ALA A 43 -6.49 54.87 15.52
N ARG A 44 -6.81 56.16 15.33
CA ARG A 44 -5.82 57.22 15.08
C ARG A 44 -4.83 57.36 16.23
N LEU A 45 -5.32 57.37 17.46
CA LEU A 45 -4.48 57.46 18.66
C LEU A 45 -3.57 56.24 18.80
N GLU A 46 -4.06 55.03 18.52
CA GLU A 46 -3.23 53.83 18.60
C GLU A 46 -2.20 53.75 17.46
N ILE A 47 -2.57 54.17 16.25
CA ILE A 47 -1.62 54.27 15.12
C ILE A 47 -0.52 55.30 15.43
N LEU A 48 -0.86 56.44 16.04
CA LEU A 48 0.15 57.41 16.47
C LEU A 48 1.04 56.87 17.59
N ARG A 49 0.46 56.14 18.55
CA ARG A 49 1.19 55.47 19.63
C ARG A 49 2.19 54.46 19.07
N LEU A 50 1.76 53.60 18.16
CA LEU A 50 2.60 52.60 17.52
C LEU A 50 3.64 53.24 16.59
N SER A 51 3.27 54.26 15.81
CA SER A 51 4.20 55.02 14.98
C SER A 51 5.34 55.61 15.81
N ASN A 52 5.03 56.19 16.97
CA ASN A 52 6.04 56.70 17.89
C ASN A 52 6.88 55.58 18.52
N PHE A 53 6.27 54.44 18.85
CA PHE A 53 6.99 53.28 19.37
C PHE A 53 8.01 52.71 18.37
N PHE A 54 7.66 52.69 17.08
CA PHE A 54 8.52 52.19 16.00
C PHE A 54 9.38 53.27 15.31
N GLY A 55 9.32 54.53 15.77
CA GLY A 55 10.10 55.63 15.20
C GLY A 55 9.73 56.03 13.77
N LEU A 56 8.49 55.81 13.34
CA LEU A 56 8.04 56.02 11.95
C LEU A 56 7.74 57.49 11.60
N GLY A 57 7.73 58.40 12.58
CA GLY A 57 7.60 59.83 12.35
C GLY A 57 6.28 60.28 11.70
N ILE A 58 5.23 59.46 11.73
CA ILE A 58 3.93 59.76 11.10
C ILE A 58 3.25 60.89 11.87
N GLN A 59 2.93 61.98 11.17
CA GLN A 59 2.19 63.09 11.77
C GLN A 59 0.68 62.84 11.72
N SER A 60 -0.07 63.34 12.71
CA SER A 60 -1.52 63.10 12.87
C SER A 60 -2.33 63.48 11.61
N ASN A 61 -1.92 64.51 10.89
CA ASN A 61 -2.54 64.97 9.65
C ASN A 61 -2.28 64.06 8.43
N GLN A 62 -1.35 63.10 8.53
CA GLN A 62 -1.05 62.12 7.47
C GLN A 62 -1.90 60.85 7.60
N ILE A 63 -2.65 60.68 8.70
CA ILE A 63 -3.50 59.50 8.91
C ILE A 63 -4.87 59.73 8.26
N ILE A 64 -4.96 59.30 7.01
CA ILE A 64 -6.23 59.22 6.27
C ILE A 64 -6.98 57.99 6.80
N VAL A 65 -8.01 58.20 7.63
CA VAL A 65 -8.91 57.12 8.04
C VAL A 65 -9.90 56.91 6.89
N PRO A 66 -9.99 55.70 6.32
CA PRO A 66 -10.95 55.42 5.26
C PRO A 66 -12.36 55.70 5.75
N GLN A 67 -13.18 56.39 4.94
CA GLN A 67 -14.60 56.47 5.20
C GLN A 67 -15.21 55.06 5.27
N PRO A 68 -16.26 54.84 6.09
CA PRO A 68 -16.87 53.53 6.25
C PRO A 68 -17.34 53.00 4.90
N VAL A 69 -16.61 52.02 4.36
CA VAL A 69 -16.95 51.32 3.13
C VAL A 69 -18.22 50.50 3.39
N PRO A 70 -19.19 50.47 2.46
CA PRO A 70 -20.39 49.67 2.61
C PRO A 70 -20.02 48.22 2.95
N THR A 71 -20.72 47.69 3.96
CA THR A 71 -20.52 46.35 4.54
C THR A 71 -20.52 45.28 3.45
N LEU A 72 -19.32 44.84 3.08
CA LEU A 72 -19.10 43.78 2.09
C LEU A 72 -19.35 42.43 2.79
N THR A 73 -20.52 41.85 2.55
CA THR A 73 -21.05 40.65 3.25
C THR A 73 -20.44 39.31 2.80
N LYS A 74 -19.41 39.29 1.96
CA LYS A 74 -18.71 38.05 1.60
C LYS A 74 -17.32 38.00 2.24
N PRO A 75 -16.98 36.94 3.00
CA PRO A 75 -15.64 36.78 3.55
C PRO A 75 -14.64 36.76 2.39
N ARG A 76 -13.68 37.69 2.42
CA ARG A 76 -12.59 37.75 1.46
C ARG A 76 -11.68 36.56 1.69
N THR A 77 -11.94 35.46 1.00
CA THR A 77 -11.04 34.30 0.99
C THR A 77 -9.89 34.56 0.02
N LEU A 78 -8.72 33.99 0.29
CA LEU A 78 -7.56 33.99 -0.63
C LEU A 78 -7.93 33.54 -2.06
N LEU A 79 -9.00 32.75 -2.19
CA LEU A 79 -9.54 32.28 -3.47
C LEU A 79 -10.11 33.39 -4.36
N THR A 80 -10.51 34.53 -3.76
CA THR A 80 -11.04 35.68 -4.50
C THR A 80 -9.96 36.57 -5.14
N LEU A 81 -8.69 36.34 -4.82
CA LEU A 81 -7.58 37.07 -5.44
C LEU A 81 -7.26 36.49 -6.83
N PRO A 82 -6.82 37.33 -7.78
CA PRO A 82 -6.23 36.88 -9.04
C PRO A 82 -5.14 35.83 -8.79
N GLY A 83 -5.05 34.83 -9.67
CA GLY A 83 -4.14 33.69 -9.49
C GLY A 83 -2.68 34.11 -9.29
N GLU A 84 -2.25 35.17 -9.97
CA GLU A 84 -0.91 35.76 -9.86
C GLU A 84 -0.62 36.29 -8.46
N ILE A 85 -1.49 37.16 -7.92
CA ILE A 85 -1.35 37.73 -6.59
C ILE A 85 -1.45 36.63 -5.53
N ARG A 86 -2.35 35.67 -5.71
CA ARG A 86 -2.45 34.51 -4.82
C ARG A 86 -1.16 33.70 -4.84
N ASN A 87 -0.56 33.47 -6.01
CA ASN A 87 0.72 32.78 -6.13
C ASN A 87 1.87 33.57 -5.51
N ASP A 88 1.88 34.90 -5.61
CA ASP A 88 2.90 35.74 -4.97
C ASP A 88 2.75 35.77 -3.44
N ILE A 89 1.51 35.87 -2.93
CA ILE A 89 1.23 35.77 -1.50
C ILE A 89 1.59 34.38 -0.98
N LEU A 90 1.20 33.31 -1.69
CA LEU A 90 1.59 31.96 -1.34
C LEU A 90 3.11 31.79 -1.44
N ARG A 91 3.76 32.38 -2.45
CA ARG A 91 5.23 32.37 -2.54
C ARG A 91 5.84 33.03 -1.32
N ILE A 92 5.38 34.20 -0.89
CA ILE A 92 5.95 34.91 0.27
C ILE A 92 5.63 34.17 1.58
N LEU A 93 4.38 33.75 1.78
CA LEU A 93 3.93 33.09 3.01
C LEU A 93 4.44 31.65 3.15
N LEU A 94 4.70 30.98 2.03
CA LEU A 94 5.13 29.59 1.99
C LEU A 94 6.60 29.45 1.59
N HIS A 95 7.33 30.55 1.40
CA HIS A 95 8.79 30.55 1.35
C HIS A 95 9.35 30.40 2.75
N ASN A 96 9.18 29.19 3.27
CA ASN A 96 9.99 28.73 4.36
C ASN A 96 11.36 28.35 3.76
N GLN A 97 12.27 29.33 3.73
CA GLN A 97 13.66 29.11 3.29
C GLN A 97 14.34 27.99 4.06
N ASP A 98 13.85 27.64 5.25
CA ASP A 98 14.51 26.70 6.12
C ASP A 98 14.26 25.26 5.65
N LEU A 99 13.11 24.93 5.06
CA LEU A 99 12.80 23.59 4.51
C LEU A 99 13.75 23.13 3.40
N GLY A 100 14.45 24.08 2.75
CA GLY A 100 15.47 23.80 1.74
C GLY A 100 16.90 23.83 2.26
N LYS A 101 17.11 24.01 3.58
CA LYS A 101 18.41 24.05 4.24
C LYS A 101 18.59 22.82 5.13
N ALA A 102 19.84 22.47 5.41
CA ALA A 102 20.20 21.40 6.35
C ALA A 102 19.58 21.59 7.75
N ALA A 103 19.43 22.84 8.20
CA ALA A 103 18.77 23.15 9.47
C ALA A 103 17.32 22.63 9.59
N SER A 104 16.65 22.29 8.48
CA SER A 104 15.29 21.71 8.56
C SER A 104 15.25 20.23 8.95
N VAL A 105 16.40 19.54 8.87
CA VAL A 105 16.59 18.16 9.29
C VAL A 105 17.48 18.05 10.53
N ASP A 106 17.65 19.16 11.25
CA ASP A 106 18.41 19.23 12.48
C ASP A 106 17.88 18.24 13.53
N GLN A 107 18.80 17.65 14.29
CA GLN A 107 18.56 16.59 15.26
C GLN A 107 18.24 17.10 16.66
N GLU A 108 18.35 18.41 16.93
CA GLU A 108 17.95 18.91 18.24
C GLU A 108 16.52 18.46 18.55
N GLU A 109 16.37 17.62 19.59
CA GLU A 109 15.15 16.85 19.95
C GLU A 109 13.87 17.69 20.07
N ASN A 110 14.00 19.02 20.06
CA ASN A 110 12.93 19.98 20.25
C ASN A 110 12.79 20.99 19.10
N ASP A 111 13.68 21.03 18.10
CA ASP A 111 13.57 22.07 17.06
C ASP A 111 12.35 21.86 16.16
N GLY A 112 11.34 22.68 16.47
CA GLY A 112 10.01 22.71 15.91
C GLY A 112 9.24 21.38 15.96
N VAL A 113 9.46 20.52 16.96
CA VAL A 113 8.46 19.50 17.37
C VAL A 113 7.09 20.14 17.65
N THR A 114 7.10 21.41 18.09
CA THR A 114 5.89 22.22 18.29
C THR A 114 5.34 22.86 17.01
N ARG A 115 6.08 22.84 15.90
CA ARG A 115 5.68 23.49 14.64
C ARG A 115 5.03 22.47 13.70
N GLN A 116 3.76 22.13 13.91
CA GLN A 116 3.00 21.43 12.85
C GLN A 116 3.01 22.32 11.60
N TYR A 117 3.87 21.99 10.65
CA TYR A 117 3.80 22.63 9.35
C TYR A 117 2.54 22.08 8.71
N GLY A 118 1.44 22.84 8.77
CA GLY A 118 0.25 22.62 7.94
C GLY A 118 0.61 22.88 6.48
N LEU A 119 1.52 22.07 5.92
CA LEU A 119 2.18 22.29 4.65
C LEU A 119 1.13 22.20 3.56
N SER A 120 0.59 23.37 3.22
CA SER A 120 -0.14 23.54 1.99
C SER A 120 0.72 23.01 0.84
N PRO A 121 0.13 22.32 -0.16
CA PRO A 121 0.83 21.86 -1.36
C PRO A 121 1.75 22.89 -2.02
N ALA A 122 1.46 24.19 -1.84
CA ALA A 122 2.25 25.27 -2.38
C ALA A 122 3.59 25.50 -1.64
N VAL A 123 3.76 25.06 -0.38
CA VAL A 123 5.05 25.09 0.34
C VAL A 123 6.03 24.07 -0.25
N LEU A 124 5.51 22.91 -0.66
CA LEU A 124 6.31 21.77 -1.14
C LEU A 124 6.85 21.96 -2.56
N ARG A 125 6.49 23.06 -3.24
CA ARG A 125 7.04 23.40 -4.57
C ARG A 125 8.48 23.94 -4.51
N GLN A 126 9.05 24.12 -3.31
CA GLN A 126 10.40 24.63 -3.12
C GLN A 126 11.43 23.50 -3.04
N LYS A 127 12.70 23.85 -2.82
CA LYS A 127 13.76 22.89 -2.51
C LYS A 127 13.40 22.17 -1.21
N PHE A 128 13.35 20.85 -1.26
CA PHE A 128 13.07 19.98 -0.14
C PHE A 128 14.32 19.21 0.22
N PHE A 129 14.71 19.29 1.48
CA PHE A 129 15.90 18.66 2.02
C PHE A 129 15.54 17.34 2.70
N ILE A 130 16.26 16.27 2.37
CA ILE A 130 16.13 14.96 3.01
C ILE A 130 17.51 14.35 3.18
N ALA A 131 17.73 13.69 4.31
CA ALA A 131 19.00 13.05 4.61
C ALA A 131 18.78 11.56 4.89
N CYS A 132 19.48 10.71 4.15
CA CYS A 132 19.33 9.26 4.13
C CYS A 132 20.57 8.61 4.77
N PHE A 133 20.42 8.06 5.98
CA PHE A 133 21.51 7.43 6.73
C PHE A 133 21.22 5.95 6.98
N PRO A 134 21.93 5.03 6.31
CA PRO A 134 21.74 3.59 6.47
C PRO A 134 21.85 3.14 7.93
N ARG A 135 22.86 3.62 8.68
CA ARG A 135 23.07 3.30 10.11
C ARG A 135 21.82 3.52 10.97
N ARG A 136 21.03 4.54 10.66
CA ARG A 136 19.85 4.91 11.45
C ARG A 136 18.59 4.24 10.95
N ASN A 137 18.67 3.41 9.90
CA ASN A 137 17.57 2.81 9.17
C ASN A 137 16.37 3.76 8.95
N ASN A 138 16.65 5.06 8.82
CA ASN A 138 15.65 6.13 8.74
C ASN A 138 16.14 7.24 7.82
N HIS A 139 15.19 7.97 7.25
CA HIS A 139 15.44 9.22 6.56
C HIS A 139 15.01 10.40 7.44
N LEU A 140 15.89 11.37 7.61
CA LEU A 140 15.58 12.62 8.31
C LEU A 140 15.02 13.59 7.28
N SER A 141 13.76 13.97 7.45
CA SER A 141 13.11 14.95 6.59
C SER A 141 12.20 15.86 7.40
N PRO A 142 11.93 17.08 6.92
CA PRO A 142 10.95 17.96 7.56
C PRO A 142 9.54 17.36 7.63
N LEU A 143 9.25 16.36 6.79
CA LEU A 143 7.96 15.67 6.73
C LEU A 143 7.84 14.54 7.76
N THR A 144 8.94 13.88 8.09
CA THR A 144 8.96 12.71 8.99
C THR A 144 9.33 13.05 10.44
N ARG A 145 9.90 14.23 10.69
CA ARG A 145 10.36 14.67 12.02
C ARG A 145 9.32 14.69 13.15
N PHE A 146 8.02 14.71 12.83
CA PHE A 146 6.95 14.75 13.85
C PHE A 146 6.45 13.37 14.29
N ILE A 147 6.88 12.32 13.59
CA ILE A 147 6.47 10.95 13.88
C ILE A 147 7.41 10.49 15.01
N ARG A 148 7.13 10.89 16.26
CA ARG A 148 8.14 10.87 17.34
C ARG A 148 8.51 9.48 17.83
N ASP A 149 7.72 8.44 17.52
CA ASP A 149 7.90 7.11 18.12
C ASP A 149 7.88 5.92 17.11
N ASP A 150 7.32 6.05 15.90
CA ASP A 150 7.20 4.95 14.90
C ASP A 150 7.86 5.27 13.54
N ILE A 151 8.96 6.04 13.50
CA ILE A 151 9.63 6.44 12.24
C ILE A 151 10.03 5.21 11.40
N TRP A 152 10.31 4.09 12.07
CA TRP A 152 10.64 2.81 11.44
C TRP A 152 9.49 2.24 10.59
N GLU A 153 8.24 2.62 10.86
CA GLU A 153 7.05 2.00 10.25
C GLU A 153 6.38 2.83 9.16
N THR A 154 6.69 4.13 9.05
CA THR A 154 6.02 5.00 8.06
C THR A 154 6.95 5.34 6.89
N PRO A 155 6.93 4.53 5.82
CA PRO A 155 7.64 4.85 4.59
C PRO A 155 7.34 6.25 4.07
N LEU A 156 8.34 6.93 3.52
CA LEU A 156 8.22 8.25 2.90
C LEU A 156 7.11 8.25 1.84
N ARG A 157 6.97 7.15 1.09
CA ARG A 157 5.96 6.98 0.03
C ARG A 157 4.52 7.05 0.53
N SER A 158 4.27 6.78 1.81
CA SER A 158 2.92 6.85 2.40
C SER A 158 2.43 8.29 2.55
N LEU A 159 3.33 9.28 2.53
CA LEU A 159 3.01 10.68 2.77
C LEU A 159 2.54 11.37 1.48
N PRO A 160 1.27 11.78 1.34
CA PRO A 160 0.77 12.44 0.12
C PRO A 160 1.46 13.77 -0.20
N ALA A 161 2.12 14.37 0.79
CA ALA A 161 2.96 15.55 0.64
C ALA A 161 4.15 15.30 -0.30
N VAL A 162 4.74 14.11 -0.27
CA VAL A 162 5.96 13.78 -1.01
C VAL A 162 5.76 13.90 -2.53
N LYS A 163 4.61 13.47 -3.04
CA LYS A 163 4.24 13.58 -4.47
C LYS A 163 4.21 15.02 -5.00
N LYS A 164 4.14 16.00 -4.10
CA LYS A 164 4.05 17.43 -4.43
C LYS A 164 5.43 18.08 -4.51
N VAL A 165 6.48 17.42 -4.03
CA VAL A 165 7.86 17.93 -4.05
C VAL A 165 8.41 17.90 -5.47
N LYS A 166 8.97 19.02 -5.91
CA LYS A 166 9.54 19.20 -7.27
C LYS A 166 11.05 19.29 -7.30
N HIS A 167 11.64 19.81 -6.23
CA HIS A 167 13.08 20.05 -6.15
C HIS A 167 13.62 19.33 -4.93
N TRP A 168 14.43 18.29 -5.15
CA TRP A 168 14.98 17.45 -4.09
C TRP A 168 16.46 17.77 -3.88
N THR A 169 16.85 17.91 -2.62
CA THR A 169 18.25 17.84 -2.17
C THR A 169 18.35 16.66 -1.22
N VAL A 170 19.08 15.63 -1.63
CA VAL A 170 19.23 14.38 -0.89
C VAL A 170 20.66 14.28 -0.36
N ILE A 171 20.83 14.28 0.96
CA ILE A 171 22.12 13.95 1.59
C ILE A 171 22.19 12.44 1.74
N LEU A 172 23.22 11.84 1.15
CA LEU A 172 23.42 10.41 1.14
C LEU A 172 24.70 10.07 1.89
N SER A 173 24.57 9.36 3.01
CA SER A 173 25.71 8.73 3.66
C SER A 173 25.88 7.30 3.11
N THR A 174 27.10 6.93 2.77
CA THR A 174 27.44 5.55 2.40
C THR A 174 27.90 4.73 3.60
N TYR A 175 27.94 5.32 4.78
CA TYR A 175 28.28 4.65 6.03
C TYR A 175 27.12 3.76 6.50
N GLY A 176 27.31 2.44 6.47
CA GLY A 176 26.28 1.46 6.75
C GLY A 176 26.81 0.29 7.59
N PHE A 177 26.03 -0.15 8.57
CA PHE A 177 26.37 -1.35 9.35
C PHE A 177 25.97 -2.61 8.59
N GLU A 178 26.64 -3.72 8.87
CA GLU A 178 26.38 -5.06 8.30
C GLU A 178 24.98 -5.63 8.56
N TYR A 179 24.12 -4.94 9.34
CA TYR A 179 22.78 -5.42 9.59
C TYR A 179 21.92 -5.29 8.34
N PRO A 180 21.31 -6.38 7.85
CA PRO A 180 20.37 -6.33 6.74
C PRO A 180 19.11 -5.60 7.21
N ALA A 181 19.08 -4.28 7.03
CA ALA A 181 17.86 -3.51 7.14
C ALA A 181 16.92 -3.92 5.99
N GLU A 182 15.63 -4.14 6.31
CA GLU A 182 14.63 -4.54 5.32
C GLU A 182 14.44 -3.50 4.20
N ILE A 183 14.62 -2.21 4.49
CA ILE A 183 14.47 -1.12 3.51
C ILE A 183 15.53 -0.05 3.75
N ARG A 184 16.35 0.24 2.74
CA ARG A 184 17.35 1.32 2.85
C ARG A 184 16.68 2.69 2.75
N PRO A 185 17.04 3.69 3.58
CA PRO A 185 16.39 5.02 3.55
C PRO A 185 16.45 5.73 2.20
N PHE A 186 17.57 5.59 1.47
CA PHE A 186 17.71 6.18 0.14
C PHE A 186 16.90 5.42 -0.91
N GLU A 187 16.71 4.11 -0.72
CA GLU A 187 15.83 3.32 -1.55
C GLU A 187 14.37 3.74 -1.37
N ASP A 188 13.89 3.86 -0.13
CA ASP A 188 12.52 4.36 0.13
C ASP A 188 12.32 5.79 -0.40
N CYS A 189 13.35 6.64 -0.30
CA CYS A 189 13.33 7.97 -0.92
C CYS A 189 13.15 7.89 -2.43
N CYS A 190 13.92 7.04 -3.11
CA CYS A 190 13.80 6.83 -4.56
C CYS A 190 12.44 6.22 -4.94
N ARG A 191 11.93 5.24 -4.18
CA ARG A 191 10.58 4.67 -4.37
C ARG A 191 9.50 5.75 -4.29
N ALA A 192 9.58 6.64 -3.30
CA ALA A 192 8.64 7.75 -3.14
C ALA A 192 8.74 8.80 -4.28
N MET A 193 9.94 8.99 -4.82
CA MET A 193 10.20 9.87 -5.95
C MET A 193 9.73 9.30 -7.30
N CYS A 194 9.65 7.97 -7.47
CA CYS A 194 9.25 7.33 -8.74
C CYS A 194 7.88 7.82 -9.26
N ASP A 195 6.91 8.03 -8.37
CA ASP A 195 5.57 8.50 -8.74
C ASP A 195 5.45 10.03 -8.84
N SER A 196 6.56 10.76 -8.65
CA SER A 196 6.57 12.22 -8.54
C SER A 196 7.02 12.86 -9.86
N SER A 197 6.38 13.96 -10.27
CA SER A 197 6.91 14.79 -11.36
C SER A 197 8.05 15.66 -10.83
N ILE A 198 9.29 15.17 -10.97
CA ILE A 198 10.49 15.81 -10.43
C ILE A 198 11.04 16.84 -11.40
N ALA A 199 11.36 18.04 -10.91
CA ALA A 199 11.98 19.11 -11.70
C ALA A 199 13.50 19.18 -11.51
N SER A 200 14.01 18.84 -10.31
CA SER A 200 15.45 18.70 -10.06
C SER A 200 15.73 17.79 -8.87
N ILE A 201 16.84 17.06 -8.91
CA ILE A 201 17.37 16.22 -7.82
C ILE A 201 18.86 16.53 -7.69
N ASN A 202 19.28 16.91 -6.49
CA ASN A 202 20.68 17.06 -6.15
C ASN A 202 21.05 16.06 -5.05
N VAL A 203 21.81 15.03 -5.41
CA VAL A 203 22.31 14.02 -4.48
C VAL A 203 23.70 14.45 -4.00
N CYS A 204 23.80 14.78 -2.72
CA CYS A 204 25.00 15.21 -2.04
C CYS A 204 25.55 14.04 -1.22
N VAL A 205 26.63 13.41 -1.67
CA VAL A 205 27.25 12.27 -0.98
C VAL A 205 28.20 12.77 0.10
N VAL A 206 28.01 12.28 1.33
CA VAL A 206 28.85 12.60 2.49
C VAL A 206 30.27 12.04 2.28
N LEU A 207 31.29 12.77 2.71
CA LEU A 207 32.69 12.34 2.60
C LEU A 207 33.01 11.31 3.68
N LYS A 208 33.89 10.33 3.39
CA LYS A 208 34.32 9.35 4.39
C LYS A 208 35.01 10.07 5.55
N GLY A 209 34.76 9.57 6.76
CA GLY A 209 35.31 10.11 8.01
C GLY A 209 34.49 11.26 8.60
N MET A 210 33.46 11.75 7.90
CA MET A 210 32.54 12.74 8.49
C MET A 210 31.63 12.09 9.54
N GLU A 211 31.23 10.83 9.34
CA GLU A 211 30.30 10.11 10.20
C GLU A 211 30.88 9.55 11.49
N THR A 212 32.15 9.17 11.47
CA THR A 212 32.85 8.62 12.64
C THR A 212 34.35 8.68 12.43
N THR A 213 35.10 8.85 13.52
CA THR A 213 36.56 8.84 13.53
C THR A 213 37.17 7.44 13.46
N THR A 214 36.36 6.40 13.67
CA THR A 214 36.84 5.01 13.83
C THR A 214 36.35 4.07 12.74
N ALA A 215 35.70 4.58 11.69
CA ALA A 215 35.25 3.72 10.59
C ALA A 215 36.45 3.16 9.84
N ASP A 216 36.39 1.87 9.54
CA ASP A 216 37.22 1.27 8.50
C ASP A 216 36.57 1.47 7.13
N ASP A 217 37.34 1.35 6.06
CA ASP A 217 36.83 1.39 4.68
C ASP A 217 35.76 0.32 4.43
N THR A 218 35.78 -0.79 5.18
CA THR A 218 34.79 -1.86 5.11
C THR A 218 33.41 -1.46 5.63
N ASP A 219 33.32 -0.41 6.44
CA ASP A 219 32.05 0.09 6.99
C ASP A 219 31.29 0.97 5.98
N TYR A 220 31.90 1.28 4.83
CA TYR A 220 31.27 2.05 3.77
C TYR A 220 30.80 1.15 2.64
N GLU A 221 29.56 1.35 2.23
CA GLU A 221 29.08 0.75 1.00
C GLU A 221 29.82 1.31 -0.22
N THR A 222 30.03 0.46 -1.23
CA THR A 222 30.58 0.93 -2.50
C THR A 222 29.69 2.04 -3.08
N PRO A 223 30.25 3.09 -3.72
CA PRO A 223 29.46 4.19 -4.24
C PRO A 223 28.41 3.74 -5.26
N LYS A 224 28.72 2.68 -6.04
CA LYS A 224 27.78 2.07 -6.99
C LYS A 224 26.57 1.47 -6.27
N ALA A 225 26.80 0.70 -5.20
CA ALA A 225 25.71 0.11 -4.41
C ALA A 225 24.84 1.19 -3.76
N ALA A 226 25.46 2.20 -3.14
CA ALA A 226 24.75 3.30 -2.49
C ALA A 226 23.91 4.14 -3.47
N LEU A 227 24.37 4.34 -4.70
CA LEU A 227 23.66 5.10 -5.74
C LEU A 227 22.71 4.25 -6.60
N SER A 228 22.78 2.92 -6.53
CA SER A 228 21.94 2.02 -7.32
C SER A 228 20.43 2.29 -7.22
N PRO A 229 19.85 2.75 -6.08
CA PRO A 229 18.43 3.08 -6.03
C PRO A 229 17.99 4.20 -6.99
N LEU A 230 18.91 5.07 -7.42
CA LEU A 230 18.61 6.07 -8.45
C LEU A 230 18.16 5.42 -9.76
N MET A 231 18.59 4.19 -10.04
CA MET A 231 18.17 3.43 -11.21
C MET A 231 16.68 3.08 -11.19
N MET A 232 15.91 3.35 -10.13
CA MET A 232 14.45 3.29 -10.20
C MET A 232 13.84 4.53 -10.86
N LEU A 233 14.54 5.66 -10.83
CA LEU A 233 14.10 6.91 -11.45
C LEU A 233 14.40 6.82 -12.95
N ARG A 234 13.37 6.93 -13.79
CA ARG A 234 13.48 6.89 -15.26
C ARG A 234 13.00 8.16 -15.91
N GLY A 235 13.45 8.35 -17.14
CA GLY A 235 13.01 9.46 -17.98
C GLY A 235 13.35 10.84 -17.43
N LEU A 236 14.34 10.95 -16.54
CA LEU A 236 14.76 12.26 -16.06
C LEU A 236 15.51 12.97 -17.19
N GLY A 237 15.08 14.19 -17.51
CA GLY A 237 15.75 15.02 -18.51
C GLY A 237 17.23 15.28 -18.16
N PRO A 238 18.05 15.62 -19.16
CA PRO A 238 19.44 15.98 -18.92
C PRO A 238 19.50 17.16 -17.94
N LYS A 239 20.41 17.09 -16.96
CA LYS A 239 20.61 18.08 -15.89
C LYS A 239 19.55 18.09 -14.77
N ILE A 240 18.52 17.24 -14.82
CA ILE A 240 17.58 17.11 -13.68
C ILE A 240 18.29 16.51 -12.47
N LEU A 241 19.10 15.48 -12.67
CA LEU A 241 19.90 14.83 -11.63
C LEU A 241 21.33 15.40 -11.61
N THR A 242 21.78 15.83 -10.44
CA THR A 242 23.17 16.16 -10.14
C THR A 242 23.67 15.34 -8.96
N ILE A 243 24.86 14.76 -9.08
CA ILE A 243 25.53 14.01 -8.02
C ILE A 243 26.84 14.72 -7.71
N ARG A 244 27.06 15.07 -6.43
CA ARG A 244 28.27 15.76 -5.97
C ARG A 244 28.58 15.44 -4.52
N HIS A 245 29.71 15.92 -4.02
CA HIS A 245 29.99 15.89 -2.58
C HIS A 245 29.06 16.84 -1.83
N ALA A 246 28.68 16.43 -0.61
CA ALA A 246 28.03 17.31 0.34
C ALA A 246 29.01 18.38 0.83
N GLU A 247 28.55 19.63 0.92
CA GLU A 247 29.31 20.69 1.58
C GLU A 247 29.20 20.53 3.10
N LEU A 248 30.22 20.96 3.86
CA LEU A 248 30.17 20.88 5.33
C LEU A 248 28.92 21.58 5.90
N SER A 249 28.48 22.69 5.29
CA SER A 249 27.27 23.41 5.70
C SER A 249 25.96 22.63 5.47
N GLU A 250 25.98 21.63 4.59
CA GLU A 250 24.83 20.76 4.30
C GLU A 250 24.76 19.54 5.24
N VAL A 251 25.88 19.18 5.86
CA VAL A 251 25.98 18.02 6.77
C VAL A 251 25.92 18.46 8.24
N HIS A 252 26.28 19.73 8.53
CA HIS A 252 26.30 20.30 9.88
C HIS A 252 24.95 20.06 10.58
N ASN A 253 25.00 19.34 11.71
CA ASN A 253 23.88 18.93 12.58
C ASN A 253 23.17 17.61 12.23
N VAL A 254 23.47 17.01 11.08
CA VAL A 254 22.91 15.69 10.71
C VAL A 254 23.84 14.54 11.07
N VAL A 255 25.11 14.88 11.26
CA VAL A 255 26.17 13.96 11.65
C VAL A 255 26.92 14.63 12.79
N ASP A 256 27.32 13.87 13.81
CA ASP A 256 28.21 14.34 14.86
C ASP A 256 29.57 14.67 14.22
N LEU A 257 29.70 15.89 13.69
CA LEU A 257 30.93 16.34 13.06
C LEU A 257 32.04 16.35 14.10
N PHE A 258 32.87 15.30 14.10
CA PHE A 258 34.04 15.25 14.94
C PHE A 258 35.04 16.29 14.44
N GLN A 259 35.19 17.38 15.19
CA GLN A 259 36.14 18.47 14.92
C GLN A 259 37.60 18.00 14.80
N THR A 260 37.89 16.74 15.14
CA THR A 260 39.23 16.15 15.18
C THR A 260 39.66 15.49 13.87
N VAL A 261 38.78 15.31 12.87
CA VAL A 261 39.17 14.73 11.59
C VAL A 261 39.76 15.81 10.69
N LEU A 262 41.07 15.70 10.42
CA LEU A 262 41.81 16.70 9.62
C LEU A 262 41.63 16.50 8.11
N ASP A 263 41.36 15.27 7.67
CA ASP A 263 41.27 14.91 6.26
C ASP A 263 39.98 14.11 5.99
N PHE A 264 39.20 14.55 5.00
CA PHE A 264 38.00 13.85 4.53
C PHE A 264 38.28 13.25 3.16
N GLU A 265 37.95 11.97 3.00
CA GLU A 265 38.15 11.27 1.73
C GLU A 265 36.88 11.25 0.88
N SER A 266 37.05 11.44 -0.42
CA SER A 266 35.93 11.48 -1.34
C SER A 266 35.49 10.07 -1.74
N VAL A 267 34.28 9.70 -1.33
CA VAL A 267 33.59 8.46 -1.74
C VAL A 267 33.44 8.37 -3.27
N LEU A 268 33.21 9.50 -3.96
CA LEU A 268 32.96 9.51 -5.41
C LEU A 268 34.22 9.27 -6.26
N ILE A 269 35.43 9.38 -5.69
CA ILE A 269 36.67 9.06 -6.41
C ILE A 269 36.72 7.56 -6.71
N ASP A 270 36.17 6.74 -5.80
CA ASP A 270 36.12 5.29 -5.92
C ASP A 270 35.06 4.82 -6.92
N LEU A 271 34.23 5.72 -7.47
CA LEU A 271 33.21 5.39 -8.46
C LEU A 271 33.79 5.48 -9.87
N PRO A 272 33.99 4.34 -10.58
CA PRO A 272 34.51 4.37 -11.94
C PRO A 272 33.62 5.21 -12.86
N SER A 273 34.23 5.98 -13.77
CA SER A 273 33.48 6.83 -14.71
C SER A 273 32.48 6.04 -15.58
N LYS A 274 32.75 4.75 -15.80
CA LYS A 274 31.84 3.83 -16.49
C LYS A 274 30.55 3.61 -15.70
N ASP A 275 30.64 3.39 -14.40
CA ASP A 275 29.47 3.14 -13.53
C ASP A 275 28.64 4.41 -13.35
N MET A 276 29.29 5.56 -13.18
CA MET A 276 28.58 6.85 -13.17
C MET A 276 27.83 7.10 -14.49
N LYS A 277 28.47 6.80 -15.62
CA LYS A 277 27.85 6.92 -16.94
C LYS A 277 26.66 5.96 -17.07
N GLU A 278 26.81 4.71 -16.65
CA GLU A 278 25.74 3.71 -16.64
C GLU A 278 24.54 4.20 -15.82
N ILE A 279 24.75 4.68 -14.59
CA ILE A 279 23.68 5.22 -13.74
C ILE A 279 22.99 6.40 -14.44
N MET A 280 23.75 7.35 -14.99
CA MET A 280 23.17 8.53 -15.63
C MET A 280 22.41 8.19 -16.92
N GLU A 281 22.93 7.31 -17.77
CA GLU A 281 22.24 6.83 -18.97
C GLU A 281 20.97 6.08 -18.62
N THR A 282 21.02 5.25 -17.57
CA THR A 282 19.89 4.47 -17.08
C THR A 282 18.80 5.39 -16.54
N VAL A 283 19.16 6.39 -15.72
CA VAL A 283 18.21 7.37 -15.16
C VAL A 283 17.57 8.27 -16.22
N GLN A 284 18.34 8.66 -17.24
CA GLN A 284 17.85 9.49 -18.35
C GLN A 284 17.09 8.68 -19.40
N GLY A 285 17.36 7.38 -19.47
CA GLY A 285 16.72 6.45 -20.39
C GLY A 285 15.23 6.27 -20.11
N GLN A 286 14.52 5.86 -21.16
CA GLN A 286 13.13 5.39 -21.11
C GLN A 286 13.07 3.85 -21.06
N THR A 287 14.19 3.20 -20.73
CA THR A 287 14.22 1.75 -20.59
C THR A 287 13.26 1.34 -19.48
N HIS A 288 12.47 0.31 -19.74
CA HIS A 288 11.55 -0.22 -18.74
C HIS A 288 12.34 -0.67 -17.49
N VAL A 289 11.77 -0.45 -16.32
CA VAL A 289 12.36 -0.85 -15.04
C VAL A 289 11.34 -1.66 -14.29
N GLU A 290 11.74 -2.85 -13.92
CA GLU A 290 11.00 -3.62 -12.95
C GLU A 290 11.06 -2.89 -11.62
N LEU A 291 9.90 -2.58 -11.06
CA LEU A 291 9.77 -1.96 -9.74
C LEU A 291 9.16 -3.00 -8.81
N PRO A 292 9.96 -3.90 -8.20
CA PRO A 292 9.44 -5.01 -7.39
C PRO A 292 8.47 -4.57 -6.30
N PHE A 293 8.68 -3.39 -5.71
CA PHE A 293 7.76 -2.85 -4.70
C PHE A 293 6.38 -2.48 -5.27
N LYS A 294 6.29 -1.99 -6.52
CA LYS A 294 5.02 -1.75 -7.20
C LYS A 294 4.33 -3.05 -7.60
N MET A 295 5.12 -4.02 -8.06
CA MET A 295 4.63 -5.37 -8.34
C MET A 295 4.06 -6.01 -7.06
N TYR A 296 4.75 -5.86 -5.93
CA TYR A 296 4.28 -6.33 -4.63
C TYR A 296 3.01 -5.61 -4.18
N GLU A 297 2.95 -4.28 -4.28
CA GLU A 297 1.74 -3.50 -3.96
C GLU A 297 0.54 -3.99 -4.79
N ALA A 298 0.74 -4.17 -6.10
CA ALA A 298 -0.31 -4.65 -7.00
C ALA A 298 -0.66 -6.13 -6.76
N LEU A 299 0.31 -6.96 -6.35
CA LEU A 299 0.09 -8.34 -5.98
C LEU A 299 -0.72 -8.42 -4.69
N LEU A 300 -0.39 -7.59 -3.70
CA LEU A 300 -1.11 -7.50 -2.44
C LEU A 300 -2.55 -7.07 -2.68
N GLU A 301 -2.75 -6.01 -3.49
CA GLU A 301 -4.09 -5.58 -3.90
C GLU A 301 -4.86 -6.71 -4.57
N TYR A 302 -4.25 -7.40 -5.54
CA TYR A 302 -4.82 -8.58 -6.19
C TYR A 302 -5.20 -9.67 -5.17
N CYS A 303 -4.32 -10.03 -4.24
CA CYS A 303 -4.62 -11.00 -3.20
C CYS A 303 -5.79 -10.56 -2.31
N GLN A 304 -5.85 -9.27 -1.97
CA GLN A 304 -6.89 -8.67 -1.12
C GLN A 304 -8.28 -8.69 -1.78
N THR A 305 -8.37 -8.62 -3.11
CA THR A 305 -9.67 -8.70 -3.82
C THR A 305 -10.41 -10.04 -3.62
N PHE A 306 -9.70 -11.11 -3.27
CA PHE A 306 -10.31 -12.41 -2.95
C PHE A 306 -10.94 -12.46 -1.55
N GLU A 307 -10.67 -11.49 -0.68
CA GLU A 307 -11.27 -11.37 0.65
C GLU A 307 -12.37 -10.31 0.60
N GLN A 308 -13.48 -10.49 1.30
CA GLN A 308 -14.53 -9.47 1.35
C GLN A 308 -14.51 -8.67 2.65
N HIS A 309 -14.11 -9.31 3.74
CA HIS A 309 -14.17 -8.70 5.06
C HIS A 309 -13.02 -7.69 5.23
N PRO A 310 -13.28 -6.40 5.52
CA PRO A 310 -12.24 -5.36 5.53
C PRO A 310 -11.09 -5.61 6.51
N LEU A 311 -11.39 -6.19 7.68
CA LEU A 311 -10.34 -6.52 8.66
C LEU A 311 -9.40 -7.63 8.15
N PHE A 312 -9.93 -8.59 7.41
CA PHE A 312 -9.13 -9.67 6.83
C PHE A 312 -8.39 -9.18 5.59
N LYS A 313 -9.00 -8.32 4.75
CA LYS A 313 -8.30 -7.61 3.67
C LYS A 313 -7.04 -6.92 4.21
N LYS A 314 -7.15 -6.20 5.34
CA LYS A 314 -6.00 -5.54 5.98
C LYS A 314 -4.96 -6.54 6.53
N GLY A 315 -5.40 -7.67 7.10
CA GLY A 315 -4.49 -8.70 7.65
C GLY A 315 -3.76 -9.54 6.59
N MET A 316 -4.03 -9.33 5.31
CA MET A 316 -3.44 -10.09 4.20
C MET A 316 -2.05 -9.61 3.74
N GLU A 317 -1.30 -8.88 4.56
CA GLU A 317 0.08 -8.41 4.27
C GLU A 317 1.12 -9.55 4.17
N LEU A 318 0.73 -10.71 3.62
CA LEU A 318 1.39 -12.00 3.75
C LEU A 318 2.74 -12.11 3.04
N ASP A 319 3.51 -13.02 3.65
CA ASP A 319 4.74 -13.67 3.20
C ASP A 319 4.64 -14.17 1.73
N TYR A 320 5.66 -13.80 0.95
CA TYR A 320 5.65 -13.76 -0.52
C TYR A 320 5.66 -15.16 -1.18
N HIS A 321 6.11 -16.20 -0.49
CA HIS A 321 6.50 -17.46 -1.13
C HIS A 321 5.36 -18.48 -1.34
N GLU A 322 4.27 -18.45 -0.57
CA GLU A 322 3.23 -19.48 -0.64
C GLU A 322 1.99 -19.08 -1.46
N THR A 323 1.84 -17.79 -1.78
CA THR A 323 0.60 -17.19 -2.28
C THR A 323 0.38 -17.34 -3.79
N ARG A 324 1.43 -17.36 -4.62
CA ARG A 324 1.29 -17.24 -6.10
C ARG A 324 0.52 -18.39 -6.76
N HIS A 325 0.76 -19.63 -6.35
CA HIS A 325 0.14 -20.80 -7.01
C HIS A 325 -1.34 -20.97 -6.63
N GLN A 326 -1.71 -20.59 -5.41
CA GLN A 326 -3.07 -20.76 -4.90
C GLN A 326 -4.05 -19.85 -5.64
N PHE A 327 -3.71 -18.57 -5.82
CA PHE A 327 -4.61 -17.61 -6.49
C PHE A 327 -4.83 -17.91 -7.97
N LYS A 328 -3.86 -18.52 -8.66
CA LYS A 328 -4.03 -18.88 -10.08
C LYS A 328 -5.10 -19.96 -10.27
N ARG A 329 -5.12 -20.99 -9.40
CA ARG A 329 -6.18 -22.02 -9.42
C ARG A 329 -7.52 -21.44 -9.02
N GLN A 330 -7.54 -20.63 -7.97
CA GLN A 330 -8.76 -20.01 -7.49
C GLN A 330 -9.41 -19.11 -8.55
N TYR A 331 -8.62 -18.23 -9.18
CA TYR A 331 -9.11 -17.37 -10.27
C TYR A 331 -9.75 -18.18 -11.41
N ARG A 332 -9.13 -19.29 -11.81
CA ARG A 332 -9.67 -20.18 -12.85
C ARG A 332 -11.04 -20.74 -12.46
N ARG A 333 -11.19 -21.25 -11.23
CA ARG A 333 -12.46 -21.78 -10.72
C ARG A 333 -13.56 -20.72 -10.72
N ILE A 334 -13.22 -19.48 -10.32
CA ILE A 334 -14.17 -18.37 -10.33
C ILE A 334 -14.61 -18.05 -11.76
N CYS A 335 -13.69 -18.02 -12.72
CA CYS A 335 -14.02 -17.77 -14.13
C CYS A 335 -14.89 -18.87 -14.73
N GLU A 336 -14.58 -20.14 -14.43
CA GLU A 336 -15.37 -21.28 -14.89
C GLU A 336 -16.79 -21.25 -14.33
N ALA A 337 -16.95 -21.03 -13.03
CA ALA A 337 -18.26 -20.94 -12.40
C ALA A 337 -19.06 -19.72 -12.90
N SER A 338 -18.42 -18.57 -13.09
CA SER A 338 -19.04 -17.38 -13.70
C SER A 338 -19.53 -17.68 -15.12
N THR A 339 -18.72 -18.35 -15.95
CA THR A 339 -19.09 -18.73 -17.32
C THR A 339 -20.33 -19.64 -17.32
N ASN A 340 -20.36 -20.65 -16.44
CA ASN A 340 -21.50 -21.56 -16.31
C ASN A 340 -22.78 -20.81 -15.89
N VAL A 341 -22.69 -19.83 -14.99
CA VAL A 341 -23.82 -18.98 -14.58
C VAL A 341 -24.31 -18.13 -15.75
N VAL A 342 -23.40 -17.46 -16.47
CA VAL A 342 -23.75 -16.60 -17.61
C VAL A 342 -24.42 -17.39 -18.73
N GLU A 343 -23.85 -18.53 -19.11
CA GLU A 343 -24.42 -19.42 -20.13
C GLU A 343 -25.82 -19.90 -19.73
N PHE A 344 -25.99 -20.31 -18.46
CA PHE A 344 -27.28 -20.73 -17.94
C PHE A 344 -28.30 -19.58 -17.92
N VAL A 345 -27.91 -18.39 -17.46
CA VAL A 345 -28.78 -17.21 -17.44
C VAL A 345 -29.21 -16.82 -18.85
N ASN A 346 -28.30 -16.84 -19.81
CA ASN A 346 -28.62 -16.52 -21.20
C ASN A 346 -29.56 -17.58 -21.82
N ALA A 347 -29.30 -18.87 -21.61
CA ALA A 347 -30.19 -19.94 -22.07
C ALA A 347 -31.59 -19.87 -21.43
N THR A 348 -31.66 -19.48 -20.16
CA THR A 348 -32.94 -19.37 -19.42
C THR A 348 -33.71 -18.11 -19.75
N LYS A 349 -33.06 -16.97 -20.07
CA LYS A 349 -33.72 -15.76 -20.59
C LYS A 349 -34.50 -16.04 -21.88
N GLU A 350 -34.02 -16.95 -22.72
CA GLU A 350 -34.67 -17.32 -23.99
C GLU A 350 -35.79 -18.35 -23.83
N SER A 351 -35.57 -19.36 -22.99
CA SER A 351 -36.41 -20.56 -22.94
C SER A 351 -37.41 -20.57 -21.77
N THR A 352 -37.13 -19.84 -20.69
CA THR A 352 -37.90 -19.90 -19.45
C THR A 352 -38.30 -18.51 -18.99
N LEU A 353 -39.48 -18.36 -18.40
CA LEU A 353 -39.89 -17.07 -17.80
C LEU A 353 -39.08 -16.71 -16.54
N PHE A 354 -38.20 -17.61 -16.06
CA PHE A 354 -37.54 -17.47 -14.76
C PHE A 354 -36.62 -16.24 -14.66
N PHE A 355 -35.89 -15.91 -15.72
CA PHE A 355 -35.08 -14.71 -15.83
C PHE A 355 -35.58 -13.75 -16.93
N ASP A 356 -36.87 -13.82 -17.29
CA ASP A 356 -37.42 -12.97 -18.35
C ASP A 356 -37.21 -11.49 -18.03
N ALA A 357 -36.71 -10.77 -19.03
CA ALA A 357 -36.48 -9.33 -18.99
C ALA A 357 -37.80 -8.55 -18.92
N ASN A 358 -38.91 -9.12 -19.40
CA ASN A 358 -40.20 -8.44 -19.53
C ASN A 358 -41.13 -8.65 -18.33
N GLU A 359 -40.87 -9.65 -17.48
CA GLU A 359 -41.80 -10.07 -16.40
C GLU A 359 -41.76 -9.17 -15.15
N MET A 360 -41.02 -8.05 -15.17
CA MET A 360 -40.96 -7.09 -14.05
C MET A 360 -42.28 -6.35 -13.78
N THR A 361 -43.35 -6.57 -14.56
CA THR A 361 -44.62 -5.82 -14.46
C THR A 361 -45.78 -6.66 -13.91
N GLY A 362 -45.61 -7.21 -12.72
CA GLY A 362 -46.60 -7.06 -11.64
C GLY A 362 -47.88 -7.89 -11.61
N ASP A 363 -48.15 -8.80 -12.55
CA ASP A 363 -49.32 -9.70 -12.45
C ASP A 363 -48.91 -11.16 -12.25
N GLN A 364 -49.58 -11.84 -11.30
CA GLN A 364 -49.27 -13.18 -10.81
C GLN A 364 -49.29 -14.24 -11.92
N VAL A 365 -48.14 -14.47 -12.57
CA VAL A 365 -47.95 -15.64 -13.43
C VAL A 365 -47.67 -16.84 -12.52
N TYR A 366 -48.62 -17.77 -12.49
CA TYR A 366 -48.42 -19.04 -11.79
C TYR A 366 -47.28 -19.82 -12.47
N PRO A 367 -46.34 -20.41 -11.68
CA PRO A 367 -45.28 -21.24 -12.22
C PRO A 367 -45.82 -22.32 -13.15
N ARG A 368 -45.31 -22.43 -14.37
CA ARG A 368 -45.55 -23.65 -15.16
C ARG A 368 -44.84 -24.80 -14.45
N SER A 369 -45.51 -25.96 -14.36
CA SER A 369 -45.03 -27.17 -13.67
C SER A 369 -43.64 -27.68 -14.11
N GLY A 370 -43.04 -27.16 -15.18
CA GLY A 370 -41.68 -27.49 -15.64
C GLY A 370 -40.56 -26.55 -15.15
N GLU A 371 -40.87 -25.40 -14.58
CA GLU A 371 -39.86 -24.37 -14.23
C GLU A 371 -39.05 -24.69 -12.96
N ASN A 372 -39.50 -25.66 -12.17
CA ASN A 372 -38.80 -26.04 -10.94
C ASN A 372 -37.38 -26.55 -11.21
N GLY A 373 -37.14 -27.22 -12.35
CA GLY A 373 -35.81 -27.69 -12.73
C GLY A 373 -34.81 -26.54 -12.90
N ALA A 374 -35.18 -25.50 -13.65
CA ALA A 374 -34.35 -24.32 -13.88
C ALA A 374 -34.02 -23.60 -12.56
N ARG A 375 -34.96 -23.54 -11.61
CA ARG A 375 -34.73 -22.89 -10.30
C ARG A 375 -33.66 -23.58 -9.47
N PHE A 376 -33.74 -24.92 -9.36
CA PHE A 376 -32.74 -25.69 -8.62
C PHE A 376 -31.39 -25.66 -9.31
N GLN A 377 -31.37 -25.65 -10.65
CA GLN A 377 -30.14 -25.50 -11.41
C GLN A 377 -29.50 -24.12 -11.20
N ALA A 378 -30.29 -23.04 -11.23
CA ALA A 378 -29.82 -21.68 -10.95
C ALA A 378 -29.21 -21.57 -9.55
N LEU A 379 -29.87 -22.17 -8.56
CA LEU A 379 -29.40 -22.20 -7.19
C LEU A 379 -28.07 -22.95 -7.07
N LEU A 380 -27.96 -24.13 -7.68
CA LEU A 380 -26.75 -24.94 -7.65
C LEU A 380 -25.58 -24.19 -8.30
N LEU A 381 -25.81 -23.58 -9.47
CA LEU A 381 -24.78 -22.78 -10.15
C LEU A 381 -24.37 -21.54 -9.34
N ALA A 382 -25.32 -20.86 -8.70
CA ALA A 382 -25.01 -19.74 -7.81
C ALA A 382 -24.22 -20.18 -6.57
N GLN A 383 -24.51 -21.37 -6.04
CA GLN A 383 -23.74 -21.96 -4.94
C GLN A 383 -22.32 -22.35 -5.40
N ASP A 384 -22.18 -23.02 -6.54
CA ASP A 384 -20.87 -23.36 -7.12
C ASP A 384 -20.05 -22.09 -7.38
N TYR A 385 -20.69 -21.01 -7.85
CA TYR A 385 -20.04 -19.73 -8.07
C TYR A 385 -19.59 -19.08 -6.77
N LEU A 386 -20.42 -19.11 -5.72
CA LEU A 386 -20.05 -18.67 -4.38
C LEU A 386 -18.87 -19.48 -3.81
N GLU A 387 -18.93 -20.81 -3.91
CA GLU A 387 -17.89 -21.73 -3.42
C GLU A 387 -16.55 -21.56 -4.17
N ALA A 388 -16.57 -21.08 -5.41
CA ALA A 388 -15.35 -20.76 -6.15
C ALA A 388 -14.54 -19.63 -5.51
N PHE A 389 -15.18 -18.73 -4.74
CA PHE A 389 -14.49 -17.68 -3.98
C PHE A 389 -13.91 -18.19 -2.65
N GLU A 390 -14.25 -19.41 -2.21
CA GLU A 390 -13.63 -19.98 -1.03
C GLU A 390 -12.17 -20.34 -1.29
N ARG A 391 -11.28 -19.80 -0.45
CA ARG A 391 -9.84 -20.07 -0.56
C ARG A 391 -9.52 -21.52 -0.26
N GLU A 392 -8.84 -22.16 -1.20
CA GLU A 392 -8.03 -23.34 -0.89
C GLU A 392 -6.99 -22.93 0.14
N CYS A 393 -6.98 -23.60 1.29
CA CYS A 393 -5.98 -23.36 2.31
C CYS A 393 -5.41 -24.68 2.83
N PRO A 394 -4.15 -24.69 3.30
CA PRO A 394 -3.53 -25.86 3.89
C PRO A 394 -4.40 -26.48 5.00
N LEU A 395 -4.20 -27.77 5.27
CA LEU A 395 -5.01 -28.52 6.25
C LEU A 395 -5.03 -27.80 7.61
N ASP A 396 -3.90 -27.29 8.07
CA ASP A 396 -3.79 -26.58 9.34
C ASP A 396 -4.67 -25.32 9.38
N THR A 397 -4.66 -24.53 8.30
CA THR A 397 -5.54 -23.36 8.17
C THR A 397 -7.01 -23.77 8.11
N ARG A 398 -7.34 -24.90 7.45
CA ARG A 398 -8.72 -25.43 7.44
C ARG A 398 -9.18 -25.85 8.83
N VAL A 399 -8.30 -26.49 9.62
CA VAL A 399 -8.58 -26.84 11.01
C VAL A 399 -8.83 -25.59 11.85
N GLN A 400 -8.00 -24.55 11.69
CA GLN A 400 -8.20 -23.28 12.40
C GLN A 400 -9.51 -22.60 11.99
N LYS A 401 -9.83 -22.55 10.69
CA LYS A 401 -11.11 -22.06 10.17
C LYS A 401 -12.28 -22.85 10.76
N PHE A 402 -12.17 -24.18 10.87
CA PHE A 402 -13.20 -25.03 11.45
C PHE A 402 -13.43 -24.73 12.94
N VAL A 403 -12.35 -24.61 13.72
CA VAL A 403 -12.42 -24.23 15.15
C VAL A 403 -13.07 -22.86 15.33
N GLN A 404 -12.81 -21.93 14.41
CA GLN A 404 -13.34 -20.57 14.46
C GLN A 404 -14.63 -20.38 13.64
N LYS A 405 -15.20 -21.45 13.07
CA LYS A 405 -16.27 -21.38 12.07
C LYS A 405 -17.43 -20.49 12.51
N ARG A 406 -17.93 -20.71 13.73
CA ARG A 406 -19.05 -19.91 14.28
C ARG A 406 -18.75 -18.41 14.32
N LYS A 407 -17.52 -18.01 14.65
CA LYS A 407 -17.12 -16.59 14.70
C LYS A 407 -17.00 -16.02 13.30
N LEU A 408 -16.40 -16.78 12.38
CA LEU A 408 -16.30 -16.39 10.97
C LEU A 408 -17.69 -16.25 10.34
N ASP A 409 -18.57 -17.24 10.51
CA ASP A 409 -19.95 -17.20 10.01
C ASP A 409 -20.69 -15.96 10.54
N GLN A 410 -20.49 -15.59 11.80
CA GLN A 410 -21.06 -14.37 12.36
C GLN A 410 -20.53 -13.12 11.65
N LEU A 411 -19.21 -12.99 11.47
CA LEU A 411 -18.60 -11.84 10.79
C LEU A 411 -19.04 -11.74 9.32
N TYR A 412 -19.07 -12.86 8.60
CA TYR A 412 -19.52 -12.88 7.20
C TYR A 412 -21.03 -12.66 7.06
N SER A 413 -21.83 -13.00 8.08
CA SER A 413 -23.27 -12.74 8.07
C SER A 413 -23.63 -11.26 8.14
N GLU A 414 -22.71 -10.41 8.60
CA GLU A 414 -22.87 -8.95 8.65
C GLU A 414 -22.54 -8.28 7.30
N LEU A 415 -21.92 -9.01 6.37
CA LEU A 415 -21.65 -8.51 5.03
C LEU A 415 -22.90 -8.60 4.15
N HIS A 416 -22.98 -7.72 3.15
CA HIS A 416 -24.09 -7.69 2.19
C HIS A 416 -24.38 -9.06 1.55
N ARG A 417 -23.32 -9.80 1.20
CA ARG A 417 -23.44 -11.17 0.67
C ARG A 417 -24.05 -12.14 1.68
N GLY A 418 -23.69 -12.03 2.96
CA GLY A 418 -24.30 -12.82 4.04
C GLY A 418 -25.79 -12.56 4.17
N ASP A 419 -26.23 -11.31 4.04
CA ASP A 419 -27.64 -10.92 4.03
C ASP A 419 -28.39 -11.53 2.84
N ILE A 420 -27.80 -11.49 1.64
CA ILE A 420 -28.39 -12.09 0.43
C ILE A 420 -28.55 -13.60 0.60
N ILE A 421 -27.53 -14.30 1.11
CA ILE A 421 -27.58 -15.76 1.36
C ILE A 421 -28.69 -16.10 2.37
N ARG A 422 -28.83 -15.32 3.46
CA ARG A 422 -29.92 -15.53 4.43
C ARG A 422 -31.30 -15.32 3.81
N ARG A 423 -31.46 -14.28 2.97
CA ARG A 423 -32.70 -14.04 2.21
C ARG A 423 -32.98 -15.18 1.24
N LEU A 424 -31.96 -15.72 0.59
CA LEU A 424 -32.07 -16.84 -0.35
C LEU A 424 -32.56 -18.10 0.37
N GLN A 425 -31.95 -18.44 1.50
CA GLN A 425 -32.37 -19.56 2.36
C GLN A 425 -33.81 -19.41 2.82
N ALA A 426 -34.20 -18.23 3.32
CA ALA A 426 -35.58 -17.97 3.72
C ALA A 426 -36.56 -18.12 2.54
N ALA A 427 -36.21 -17.60 1.35
CA ALA A 427 -37.05 -17.75 0.17
C ALA A 427 -37.23 -19.22 -0.24
N MET A 428 -36.21 -20.06 -0.05
CA MET A 428 -36.32 -21.50 -0.27
C MET A 428 -37.21 -22.19 0.78
N ASP A 429 -37.00 -21.90 2.06
CA ASP A 429 -37.75 -22.51 3.17
C ASP A 429 -39.26 -22.21 3.08
N PHE A 430 -39.61 -21.02 2.61
CA PHE A 430 -41.00 -20.59 2.43
C PHE A 430 -41.54 -20.82 1.01
N CYS A 431 -40.75 -21.45 0.11
CA CYS A 431 -41.10 -21.64 -1.30
C CYS A 431 -41.55 -20.33 -2.00
N ASP A 432 -40.95 -19.19 -1.63
CA ASP A 432 -41.27 -17.87 -2.19
C ASP A 432 -40.57 -17.67 -3.54
N HIS A 433 -41.08 -18.38 -4.55
CA HIS A 433 -40.50 -18.42 -5.90
C HIS A 433 -40.45 -17.05 -6.57
N SER A 434 -41.40 -16.15 -6.25
CA SER A 434 -41.43 -14.81 -6.81
C SER A 434 -40.25 -13.95 -6.34
N LYS A 435 -39.77 -14.16 -5.10
CA LYS A 435 -38.58 -13.46 -4.59
C LYS A 435 -37.27 -14.16 -4.94
N LEU A 436 -37.32 -15.46 -5.20
CA LEU A 436 -36.12 -16.28 -5.46
C LEU A 436 -35.29 -15.74 -6.63
N SER A 437 -35.93 -15.39 -7.76
CA SER A 437 -35.23 -14.87 -8.94
C SER A 437 -34.53 -13.54 -8.64
N PHE A 438 -35.20 -12.60 -7.97
CA PHE A 438 -34.59 -11.32 -7.57
C PHE A 438 -33.40 -11.51 -6.62
N ILE A 439 -33.53 -12.38 -5.63
CA ILE A 439 -32.45 -12.64 -4.67
C ILE A 439 -31.26 -13.33 -5.36
N LEU A 440 -31.50 -14.21 -6.33
CA LEU A 440 -30.44 -14.82 -7.13
C LEU A 440 -29.74 -13.79 -8.03
N ARG A 441 -30.47 -12.84 -8.64
CA ARG A 441 -29.87 -11.72 -9.39
C ARG A 441 -28.96 -10.89 -8.48
N ASP A 442 -29.46 -10.47 -7.31
CA ASP A 442 -28.69 -9.74 -6.29
C ASP A 442 -27.41 -10.52 -5.90
N LEU A 443 -27.50 -11.84 -5.73
CA LEU A 443 -26.35 -12.69 -5.38
C LEU A 443 -25.31 -12.72 -6.50
N ILE A 444 -25.76 -12.97 -7.74
CA ILE A 444 -24.89 -13.08 -8.90
C ILE A 444 -24.21 -11.74 -9.18
N ASP A 445 -24.94 -10.62 -9.13
CA ASP A 445 -24.37 -9.28 -9.29
C ASP A 445 -23.29 -9.00 -8.23
N SER A 446 -23.53 -9.41 -6.98
CA SER A 446 -22.54 -9.28 -5.89
C SER A 446 -21.30 -10.19 -6.06
N LEU A 447 -21.42 -11.30 -6.79
CA LEU A 447 -20.29 -12.16 -7.14
C LEU A 447 -19.51 -11.59 -8.33
N ASP A 448 -20.22 -11.07 -9.34
CA ASP A 448 -19.65 -10.37 -10.48
C ASP A 448 -18.89 -9.11 -10.05
N ASP A 449 -19.43 -8.32 -9.12
CA ASP A 449 -18.73 -7.17 -8.50
C ASP A 449 -17.32 -7.57 -8.02
N GLN A 450 -17.23 -8.69 -7.31
CA GLN A 450 -15.95 -9.18 -6.79
C GLN A 450 -15.05 -9.72 -7.89
N LEU A 451 -15.59 -10.43 -8.90
CA LEU A 451 -14.81 -10.89 -10.05
C LEU A 451 -14.26 -9.71 -10.87
N ILE A 452 -15.05 -8.64 -11.05
CA ILE A 452 -14.63 -7.42 -11.72
C ILE A 452 -13.49 -6.75 -10.92
N GLU A 453 -13.60 -6.65 -9.58
CA GLU A 453 -12.53 -6.16 -8.70
C GLU A 453 -11.24 -7.00 -8.89
N ILE A 454 -11.36 -8.34 -8.86
CA ILE A 454 -10.23 -9.26 -9.07
C ILE A 454 -9.58 -9.05 -10.44
N ARG A 455 -10.38 -8.91 -11.50
CA ARG A 455 -9.89 -8.68 -12.88
C ARG A 455 -9.15 -7.34 -13.01
N GLN A 456 -9.69 -6.28 -12.39
CA GLN A 456 -9.05 -4.96 -12.38
C GLN A 456 -7.71 -5.01 -11.63
N ALA A 457 -7.67 -5.60 -10.44
CA ALA A 457 -6.43 -5.75 -9.67
C ALA A 457 -5.41 -6.63 -10.40
N ARG A 458 -5.86 -7.70 -11.05
CA ARG A 458 -5.01 -8.55 -11.90
C ARG A 458 -4.43 -7.77 -13.07
N LYS A 459 -5.24 -6.95 -13.75
CA LYS A 459 -4.75 -6.06 -14.82
C LYS A 459 -3.67 -5.11 -14.29
N THR A 460 -3.89 -4.51 -13.11
CA THR A 460 -2.90 -3.65 -12.44
C THR A 460 -1.61 -4.38 -12.10
N LEU A 461 -1.68 -5.60 -11.58
CA LEU A 461 -0.51 -6.46 -11.30
C LEU A 461 0.37 -6.60 -12.53
N PHE A 462 -0.25 -6.82 -13.69
CA PHE A 462 0.46 -7.02 -14.94
C PHE A 462 0.86 -5.74 -15.68
N LEU A 463 0.51 -4.55 -15.19
CA LEU A 463 1.07 -3.30 -15.73
C LEU A 463 2.57 -3.16 -15.43
N TRP A 464 3.05 -3.84 -14.39
CA TRP A 464 4.43 -3.72 -13.90
C TRP A 464 5.37 -4.81 -14.43
N ASP A 465 4.85 -5.79 -15.18
CA ASP A 465 5.66 -6.80 -15.86
C ASP A 465 6.25 -6.22 -17.16
N GLY A 466 7.58 -6.07 -17.19
CA GLY A 466 8.28 -5.34 -18.26
C GLY A 466 8.29 -6.00 -19.63
N GLU A 467 8.13 -7.32 -19.69
CA GLU A 467 8.16 -8.07 -20.94
C GLU A 467 6.80 -8.71 -21.18
N VAL A 468 5.93 -8.02 -21.94
CA VAL A 468 4.61 -8.57 -22.33
C VAL A 468 4.75 -9.93 -23.02
N GLU A 469 5.79 -10.09 -23.84
CA GLU A 469 6.02 -11.28 -24.66
C GLU A 469 6.58 -12.48 -23.86
N ASN A 470 7.28 -12.24 -22.74
CA ASN A 470 7.99 -13.28 -21.98
C ASN A 470 7.38 -13.58 -20.60
N ARG A 471 6.15 -13.16 -20.30
CA ARG A 471 5.54 -13.34 -18.97
C ARG A 471 5.44 -14.81 -18.53
N GLY A 472 5.55 -15.77 -19.46
CA GLY A 472 5.40 -17.21 -19.21
C GLY A 472 4.01 -17.61 -18.70
N VAL A 473 3.12 -16.62 -18.56
CA VAL A 473 1.73 -16.74 -18.12
C VAL A 473 0.94 -15.88 -19.09
N ASP A 474 0.23 -16.54 -19.99
CA ASP A 474 -0.70 -15.88 -20.88
C ASP A 474 -1.82 -15.28 -20.03
N ILE A 475 -1.80 -13.95 -19.84
CA ILE A 475 -3.02 -13.21 -19.55
C ILE A 475 -3.71 -13.19 -20.90
N HIS A 476 -4.33 -14.31 -21.23
CA HIS A 476 -4.83 -14.50 -22.58
C HIS A 476 -5.67 -13.26 -22.92
N PRO A 477 -5.45 -12.60 -24.08
CA PRO A 477 -6.38 -11.59 -24.58
C PRO A 477 -7.84 -12.09 -24.71
N ARG A 478 -8.05 -13.39 -24.45
CA ARG A 478 -9.31 -14.11 -24.31
C ARG A 478 -9.74 -14.35 -22.86
N ASP A 479 -9.16 -13.69 -21.85
CA ASP A 479 -9.84 -13.58 -20.54
C ASP A 479 -11.22 -13.00 -20.88
N PRO A 480 -12.32 -13.76 -20.70
CA PRO A 480 -13.59 -13.46 -21.35
C PRO A 480 -13.96 -12.02 -21.03
N VAL A 481 -14.15 -11.25 -22.10
CA VAL A 481 -14.16 -9.78 -22.16
C VAL A 481 -15.30 -9.15 -21.33
N CYS A 482 -16.13 -9.95 -20.67
CA CYS A 482 -17.21 -9.46 -19.84
C CYS A 482 -16.68 -8.89 -18.52
N GLY A 483 -16.07 -7.69 -18.60
CA GLY A 483 -15.85 -6.81 -17.46
C GLY A 483 -17.11 -6.07 -17.03
N GLU A 484 -18.27 -6.53 -17.50
CA GLU A 484 -19.59 -5.95 -17.27
C GLU A 484 -20.46 -6.99 -16.55
N HIS A 485 -21.44 -6.50 -15.80
CA HIS A 485 -22.47 -7.35 -15.19
C HIS A 485 -23.34 -8.01 -16.24
N ILE A 486 -23.97 -9.12 -15.87
CA ILE A 486 -25.06 -9.70 -16.65
C ILE A 486 -26.14 -8.62 -16.86
N ASN A 487 -26.45 -8.32 -18.13
CA ASN A 487 -27.53 -7.40 -18.42
C ASN A 487 -28.89 -8.11 -18.27
N TRP A 488 -29.50 -8.01 -17.10
CA TRP A 488 -30.80 -8.63 -16.80
C TRP A 488 -31.97 -8.11 -17.65
N SER A 489 -31.80 -6.97 -18.33
CA SER A 489 -32.86 -6.31 -19.12
C SER A 489 -32.85 -6.65 -20.61
N VAL A 490 -31.80 -7.33 -21.07
CA VAL A 490 -31.61 -7.66 -22.49
C VAL A 490 -31.47 -9.16 -22.63
N THR A 491 -32.26 -9.72 -23.54
CA THR A 491 -32.01 -11.06 -24.09
C THR A 491 -30.85 -10.90 -25.07
N GLU A 492 -29.64 -11.25 -24.61
CA GLU A 492 -28.46 -11.21 -25.46
C GLU A 492 -28.68 -12.18 -26.63
N PRO A 493 -28.50 -11.75 -27.89
CA PRO A 493 -28.61 -12.67 -29.01
C PRO A 493 -27.54 -13.75 -28.85
N VAL A 494 -27.90 -15.02 -29.08
CA VAL A 494 -26.93 -16.12 -29.16
C VAL A 494 -25.83 -15.71 -30.14
N LEU A 495 -24.65 -15.35 -29.61
CA LEU A 495 -23.44 -15.12 -30.40
C LEU A 495 -22.92 -16.49 -30.85
N GLY A 496 -23.68 -17.16 -31.70
CA GLY A 496 -23.24 -18.38 -32.37
C GLY A 496 -22.09 -18.05 -33.32
N PRO A 497 -21.15 -18.99 -33.55
CA PRO A 497 -20.02 -18.80 -34.47
C PRO A 497 -20.47 -18.42 -35.90
N GLU A 498 -21.74 -18.66 -36.26
CA GLU A 498 -22.28 -18.35 -37.59
C GLU A 498 -22.76 -16.90 -37.77
N GLN A 499 -22.91 -16.10 -36.71
CA GLN A 499 -23.36 -14.70 -36.81
C GLN A 499 -22.22 -13.67 -36.69
N GLY A 500 -20.98 -14.14 -36.57
CA GLY A 500 -19.77 -13.33 -36.43
C GLY A 500 -19.08 -12.93 -37.73
N PHE A 501 -19.71 -13.09 -38.91
CA PHE A 501 -19.27 -12.34 -40.09
C PHE A 501 -19.68 -10.89 -39.89
N ASN A 502 -18.80 -10.13 -39.25
CA ASN A 502 -18.77 -8.69 -39.39
C ASN A 502 -18.24 -8.46 -40.82
N PRO A 503 -19.08 -8.16 -41.83
CA PRO A 503 -18.54 -7.82 -43.13
C PRO A 503 -17.64 -6.62 -42.91
N ASP A 504 -16.38 -6.75 -43.32
CA ASP A 504 -15.43 -5.66 -43.23
C ASP A 504 -16.07 -4.44 -43.93
N PRO A 505 -16.28 -3.30 -43.24
CA PRO A 505 -16.95 -2.15 -43.84
C PRO A 505 -16.18 -1.55 -45.04
N GLU A 506 -15.00 -2.09 -45.36
CA GLU A 506 -14.17 -1.68 -46.50
C GLU A 506 -14.45 -2.46 -47.82
N GLU A 507 -15.25 -3.53 -47.83
CA GLU A 507 -15.50 -4.30 -49.08
C GLU A 507 -16.79 -3.93 -49.84
N VAL A 508 -17.58 -2.95 -49.38
CA VAL A 508 -18.87 -2.62 -50.04
C VAL A 508 -18.77 -1.66 -51.23
N ASP A 509 -17.57 -1.26 -51.65
CA ASP A 509 -17.36 -0.25 -52.70
C ASP A 509 -16.48 -0.73 -53.87
N ALA A 510 -16.71 -1.94 -54.38
CA ALA A 510 -16.18 -2.35 -55.69
C ALA A 510 -16.94 -3.53 -56.33
N SER A 511 -18.17 -3.35 -56.79
CA SER A 511 -18.64 -4.12 -57.96
C SER A 511 -19.76 -3.42 -58.71
N ASN A 512 -19.33 -2.50 -59.58
CA ASN A 512 -20.13 -2.07 -60.71
C ASN A 512 -19.33 -2.39 -61.97
N GLY A 513 -19.72 -3.44 -62.70
CA GLY A 513 -19.38 -3.57 -64.12
C GLY A 513 -18.92 -4.94 -64.62
N SER A 514 -19.74 -5.47 -65.54
CA SER A 514 -19.42 -6.38 -66.66
C SER A 514 -19.40 -7.87 -66.30
N ASP A 515 -20.48 -8.62 -66.57
CA ASP A 515 -20.98 -9.15 -67.85
C ASP A 515 -20.60 -10.64 -68.00
N PRO A 516 -21.43 -11.44 -68.70
CA PRO A 516 -21.49 -12.89 -68.58
C PRO A 516 -20.58 -13.60 -69.58
N ASP A 517 -20.45 -14.91 -69.38
CA ASP A 517 -20.45 -15.99 -70.39
C ASP A 517 -19.34 -17.03 -70.19
N ASP A 518 -19.69 -18.27 -70.55
CA ASP A 518 -18.90 -19.52 -70.60
C ASP A 518 -18.48 -20.11 -69.23
N GLY A 519 -18.91 -21.28 -68.79
CA GLY A 519 -19.18 -22.52 -69.52
C GLY A 519 -18.13 -23.57 -69.13
N ASP A 520 -18.56 -24.83 -69.03
CA ASP A 520 -17.75 -26.07 -69.12
C ASP A 520 -17.33 -26.78 -67.81
N ASP A 521 -18.22 -27.69 -67.40
CA ASP A 521 -18.01 -29.12 -67.11
C ASP A 521 -16.66 -29.63 -66.58
N GLY A 522 -16.73 -30.40 -65.50
CA GLY A 522 -15.60 -31.18 -65.00
C GLY A 522 -15.90 -32.04 -63.77
N ASP A 523 -16.63 -33.12 -64.01
CA ASP A 523 -16.76 -34.30 -63.14
C ASP A 523 -15.39 -34.80 -62.60
N ASN A 524 -15.38 -35.28 -61.36
CA ASN A 524 -14.69 -36.49 -60.85
C ASN A 524 -14.98 -36.56 -59.33
N ASP A 525 -15.94 -37.37 -58.89
CA ASP A 525 -15.82 -38.81 -58.60
C ASP A 525 -14.65 -39.18 -57.68
N ASP A 526 -15.06 -39.74 -56.53
CA ASP A 526 -14.59 -41.03 -56.01
C ASP A 526 -13.17 -41.07 -55.41
N GLN A 527 -13.08 -41.18 -54.07
CA GLN A 527 -12.69 -42.45 -53.42
C GLN A 527 -12.55 -42.30 -51.90
N SER A 528 -13.23 -43.23 -51.23
CA SER A 528 -12.96 -43.75 -49.89
C SER A 528 -11.49 -44.13 -49.71
N ASP A 529 -10.98 -44.05 -48.48
CA ASP A 529 -10.15 -45.14 -47.94
C ASP A 529 -10.24 -45.15 -46.40
N ASP A 530 -10.78 -46.27 -45.92
CA ASP A 530 -10.69 -46.79 -44.56
C ASP A 530 -9.25 -47.26 -44.32
N GLU A 531 -8.61 -46.85 -43.22
CA GLU A 531 -7.53 -47.64 -42.61
C GLU A 531 -7.69 -47.67 -41.08
N ASP A 532 -8.35 -48.74 -40.64
CA ASP A 532 -8.14 -49.38 -39.35
C ASP A 532 -6.69 -49.92 -39.30
N GLU A 533 -5.85 -49.40 -38.40
CA GLU A 533 -4.69 -50.14 -37.92
C GLU A 533 -4.73 -50.25 -36.40
N ASN A 534 -5.04 -51.49 -36.01
CA ASN A 534 -4.98 -52.07 -34.70
C ASN A 534 -3.71 -52.93 -34.68
N GLU A 535 -2.66 -52.54 -33.95
CA GLU A 535 -1.57 -53.46 -33.62
C GLU A 535 -1.12 -53.31 -32.17
N ASN A 536 -1.07 -54.48 -31.53
CA ASN A 536 -0.69 -54.71 -30.16
C ASN A 536 0.84 -54.72 -29.96
N ASP A 537 1.18 -54.74 -28.67
CA ASP A 537 2.20 -55.58 -28.05
C ASP A 537 3.58 -55.00 -27.66
N GLU A 538 4.00 -55.52 -26.50
CA GLU A 538 5.33 -55.58 -25.88
C GLU A 538 5.78 -54.39 -25.02
N VAL A 539 5.73 -54.44 -23.67
CA VAL A 539 6.45 -55.29 -22.68
C VAL A 539 7.88 -54.78 -22.37
N GLU A 540 8.13 -54.66 -21.05
CA GLU A 540 9.42 -54.45 -20.36
C GLU A 540 10.08 -53.06 -20.47
N SER A 541 10.29 -52.34 -19.36
CA SER A 541 11.44 -52.63 -18.48
C SER A 541 11.27 -51.98 -17.09
N ARG A 542 11.46 -52.81 -16.05
CA ARG A 542 11.69 -52.40 -14.65
C ARG A 542 13.14 -51.93 -14.50
N SER A 543 13.36 -50.82 -13.79
CA SER A 543 14.69 -50.41 -13.32
C SER A 543 14.73 -50.45 -11.78
N ASP A 544 15.46 -51.43 -11.26
CA ASP A 544 15.98 -51.50 -9.89
C ASP A 544 17.10 -50.46 -9.70
N GLY A 545 17.18 -49.88 -8.50
CA GLY A 545 18.28 -49.02 -8.07
C GLY A 545 18.44 -49.09 -6.55
N ARG A 546 19.29 -50.03 -6.12
CA ARG A 546 19.56 -50.49 -4.75
C ARG A 546 20.66 -49.64 -4.11
N GLU A 547 20.45 -49.23 -2.86
CA GLU A 547 21.39 -48.48 -2.02
C GLU A 547 22.63 -49.31 -1.67
N GLU A 548 23.80 -48.69 -1.82
CA GLU A 548 25.08 -49.21 -1.33
C GLU A 548 25.32 -48.73 0.11
N HIS A 549 25.66 -49.70 0.96
CA HIS A 549 26.04 -49.55 2.34
C HIS A 549 27.49 -50.02 2.46
N GLU A 550 28.43 -49.11 2.71
CA GLU A 550 29.78 -49.45 3.17
C GLU A 550 30.00 -48.82 4.55
N GLY A 551 30.46 -49.66 5.48
CA GLY A 551 30.82 -49.30 6.85
C GLY A 551 32.32 -49.34 7.10
N ASN A 552 32.70 -48.84 8.28
CA ASN A 552 33.87 -49.14 9.13
C ASN A 552 34.28 -47.87 9.90
N SER A 553 34.85 -47.89 11.09
CA SER A 553 35.00 -48.85 12.19
C SER A 553 35.72 -48.09 13.32
N GLU A 554 35.32 -48.35 14.57
CA GLU A 554 36.11 -48.38 15.81
C GLU A 554 37.04 -47.22 16.23
N ALA A 555 36.82 -46.71 17.46
CA ALA A 555 37.82 -46.75 18.55
C ALA A 555 37.21 -46.35 19.91
N GLU A 556 37.79 -46.93 20.96
CA GLU A 556 37.33 -47.10 22.33
C GLU A 556 37.48 -45.89 23.29
N SER A 557 36.73 -45.96 24.40
CA SER A 557 37.18 -45.90 25.82
C SER A 557 36.28 -44.99 26.69
N GLY A 558 35.62 -45.55 27.71
CA GLY A 558 36.02 -45.27 29.09
C GLY A 558 34.85 -45.25 30.11
N VAL A 559 34.60 -46.41 30.74
CA VAL A 559 34.30 -46.69 32.16
C VAL A 559 33.64 -45.63 33.08
N SER A 560 32.48 -45.98 33.68
CA SER A 560 32.24 -46.19 35.14
C SER A 560 30.73 -46.34 35.40
N ASP A 561 30.18 -47.52 35.66
CA ASP A 561 29.99 -48.20 36.97
C ASP A 561 28.96 -47.54 37.91
N GLY A 562 28.00 -48.36 38.39
CA GLY A 562 27.18 -48.06 39.57
C GLY A 562 25.66 -48.28 39.49
N GLY A 563 25.22 -49.53 39.73
CA GLY A 563 24.25 -49.81 40.82
C GLY A 563 22.73 -49.78 40.57
N ASN A 564 22.19 -50.96 40.23
CA ASN A 564 20.98 -51.66 40.73
C ASN A 564 19.56 -51.03 40.72
N PRO A 565 18.49 -51.86 40.57
CA PRO A 565 17.15 -51.45 40.18
C PRO A 565 16.13 -51.45 41.32
N GLU A 566 15.01 -50.75 41.16
CA GLU A 566 13.76 -51.11 41.84
C GLU A 566 12.51 -50.53 41.16
N ALA A 567 11.53 -51.43 41.00
CA ALA A 567 10.07 -51.25 41.10
C ALA A 567 9.28 -50.45 40.04
N GLU A 568 8.46 -51.22 39.33
CA GLU A 568 7.19 -50.87 38.69
C GLU A 568 6.27 -50.03 39.60
N GLN A 569 5.53 -49.06 39.02
CA GLN A 569 4.07 -48.91 39.21
C GLN A 569 3.46 -47.76 38.38
N ASN A 570 2.43 -48.12 37.61
CA ASN A 570 1.22 -47.37 37.26
C ASN A 570 1.30 -45.86 36.96
N GLN A 571 1.07 -45.51 35.68
CA GLN A 571 0.45 -44.24 35.29
C GLN A 571 -0.98 -44.50 34.80
N GLN A 572 -1.94 -44.00 35.57
CA GLN A 572 -3.32 -43.77 35.15
C GLN A 572 -3.47 -42.28 34.81
N ASP A 573 -3.91 -42.00 33.60
CA ASP A 573 -4.27 -40.69 33.10
C ASP A 573 -5.46 -40.09 33.89
N VAL A 574 -5.28 -38.87 34.40
CA VAL A 574 -6.36 -38.02 34.89
C VAL A 574 -6.26 -36.66 34.19
N LEU A 575 -7.21 -36.40 33.29
CA LEU A 575 -7.48 -35.09 32.69
C LEU A 575 -8.04 -34.12 33.74
N PRO A 576 -7.65 -32.83 33.75
CA PRO A 576 -8.33 -31.85 34.57
C PRO A 576 -9.52 -31.21 33.81
N ASN A 577 -10.68 -31.27 34.46
CA ASN A 577 -11.86 -30.45 34.18
C ASN A 577 -11.54 -28.96 34.38
N LEU A 578 -11.79 -28.13 33.37
CA LEU A 578 -11.95 -26.69 33.54
C LEU A 578 -13.44 -26.37 33.64
N ALA A 579 -13.87 -26.12 34.89
CA ALA A 579 -15.18 -25.57 35.19
C ALA A 579 -15.18 -24.05 35.00
N ALA A 580 -16.31 -23.57 34.48
CA ALA A 580 -16.65 -22.18 34.27
C ALA A 580 -16.69 -21.39 35.58
N ASP A 581 -16.21 -20.15 35.53
CA ASP A 581 -16.59 -19.12 36.50
C ASP A 581 -17.10 -17.87 35.76
N ASN A 582 -18.40 -17.65 35.91
CA ASN A 582 -19.09 -16.40 35.63
C ASN A 582 -18.90 -15.48 36.82
N SER A 583 -18.36 -14.28 36.62
CA SER A 583 -18.62 -13.19 37.55
C SER A 583 -18.72 -11.85 36.82
N SER A 584 -19.97 -11.37 36.82
CA SER A 584 -20.44 -10.01 36.64
C SER A 584 -19.52 -8.93 37.20
N SER A 585 -19.18 -7.92 36.39
CA SER A 585 -18.78 -6.60 36.89
C SER A 585 -19.89 -5.58 36.59
N SER A 586 -20.36 -4.99 37.68
CA SER A 586 -21.38 -3.95 37.74
C SER A 586 -20.80 -2.58 37.44
N ALA A 587 -21.65 -1.74 36.86
CA ALA A 587 -21.45 -0.32 36.70
C ALA A 587 -21.40 0.41 38.05
N THR A 588 -20.46 1.35 38.20
CA THR A 588 -20.56 2.46 39.14
C THR A 588 -20.13 3.77 38.50
N SER A 589 -21.08 4.68 38.47
CA SER A 589 -21.00 6.11 38.22
C SER A 589 -20.44 6.88 39.43
N GLY A 590 -19.68 7.94 39.18
CA GLY A 590 -19.65 9.17 40.01
C GLY A 590 -18.38 9.45 40.81
N LEU A 591 -17.47 10.26 40.26
CA LEU A 591 -17.26 11.69 40.61
C LEU A 591 -16.26 12.33 39.63
#